data_AF-A0A961GAJ3-F1
#
_entry.id   AF-A0A961GAJ3-F1
#
_cell.length_a   1.000
_cell.length_b   1.000
_cell.length_c   1.000
_cell.angle_alpha   90.00
_cell.angle_beta   90.00
_cell.angle_gamma   90.00
#
_symmetry.space_group_name_H-M   'P 1'
#
loop_
_entity.id
_entity.type
_entity.pdbx_description
1 polymer ?
#
loop_
_entity_poly.entity_id
_entity_poly.type
_entity_poly.pdbx_seq_one_letter_code
_entity_poly.pdbx_strand_id
1 'polypeptide(L)'
;MSEDFGIVDELADLDEFDEEILRAVRDVAQRRDPMPAGMVERIQFEMTLAALRAEIAELQAGTPAEIRTGAAALTDTVTFRGTAVSLMVRTRSDQGAGTDPGTVDLECWVSEAHARIELWGPGGPRSGVADQHGRLEFLAVRRGPVRFVVHPVQGVPVATPAVEL
;
A
#
# COMPACT_ATOMS: atom_id res chain seq x y z
N MET A 1 25.08 -18.93 -37.74
CA MET A 1 23.79 -18.53 -37.17
C MET A 1 24.09 -17.77 -35.89
N SER A 2 24.35 -16.48 -36.04
CA SER A 2 24.38 -15.52 -34.94
C SER A 2 23.45 -14.42 -35.40
N GLU A 3 22.28 -14.33 -34.76
CA GLU A 3 21.34 -13.24 -35.01
C GLU A 3 21.84 -12.03 -34.23
N ASP A 4 22.33 -11.07 -35.01
CA ASP A 4 22.77 -9.76 -34.58
C ASP A 4 21.51 -8.96 -34.20
N PHE A 5 21.24 -8.84 -32.90
CA PHE A 5 20.19 -7.94 -32.39
C PHE A 5 20.67 -6.50 -32.51
N GLY A 6 20.69 -6.00 -33.74
CA GLY A 6 20.75 -4.57 -34.02
C GLY A 6 19.47 -3.95 -33.48
N ILE A 7 19.54 -3.33 -32.30
CA ILE A 7 18.58 -2.30 -31.90
C ILE A 7 18.73 -1.22 -32.98
N VAL A 8 17.78 -1.22 -33.89
CA VAL A 8 17.74 -0.30 -35.03
C VAL A 8 17.68 1.11 -34.46
N ASP A 9 18.64 1.91 -34.89
CA ASP A 9 18.75 3.36 -34.73
C ASP A 9 17.60 4.06 -35.48
N GLU A 10 16.35 3.70 -35.18
CA GLU A 10 15.12 4.17 -35.82
C GLU A 10 14.49 5.33 -35.02
N LEU A 11 15.33 6.08 -34.31
CA LEU A 11 15.04 7.44 -33.83
C LEU A 11 15.92 8.46 -34.57
N ALA A 12 16.43 8.07 -35.76
CA ALA A 12 17.20 8.93 -36.63
C ALA A 12 16.34 10.14 -37.02
N ASP A 13 16.74 11.29 -36.48
CA ASP A 13 16.24 12.65 -36.65
C ASP A 13 14.72 12.80 -36.78
N LEU A 14 14.09 13.14 -35.64
CA LEU A 14 12.75 13.78 -35.60
C LEU A 14 12.66 14.85 -36.69
N ASP A 15 11.75 14.67 -37.65
CA ASP A 15 11.51 15.66 -38.68
C ASP A 15 10.49 16.72 -38.23
N GLU A 16 10.32 17.78 -39.03
CA GLU A 16 9.42 18.88 -38.70
C GLU A 16 7.95 18.43 -38.55
N PHE A 17 7.55 17.37 -39.26
CA PHE A 17 6.20 16.83 -39.23
C PHE A 17 5.96 16.00 -37.96
N ASP A 18 6.95 15.22 -37.53
CA ASP A 18 6.92 14.51 -36.26
C ASP A 18 6.79 15.49 -35.08
N GLU A 19 7.53 16.61 -35.11
CA GLU A 19 7.40 17.66 -34.10
C GLU A 19 6.00 18.29 -34.08
N GLU A 20 5.39 18.50 -35.26
CA GLU A 20 4.03 19.04 -35.37
C GLU A 20 2.99 18.11 -34.75
N ILE A 21 3.08 16.81 -35.05
CA ILE A 21 2.21 15.79 -34.47
C ILE A 21 2.39 15.73 -32.95
N LEU A 22 3.62 15.70 -32.45
CA LEU A 22 3.90 15.63 -31.02
C LEU A 22 3.40 16.89 -30.28
N ARG A 23 3.50 18.08 -30.90
CA ARG A 23 2.89 19.30 -30.35
C ARG A 23 1.37 19.17 -30.28
N ALA A 24 0.72 18.69 -31.34
CA ALA A 24 -0.73 18.52 -31.36
C ALA A 24 -1.20 17.52 -30.28
N VAL A 25 -0.49 16.40 -30.12
CA VAL A 25 -0.77 15.40 -29.07
C VAL A 25 -0.60 16.01 -27.69
N ARG A 26 0.49 16.74 -27.44
CA ARG A 26 0.74 17.44 -26.17
C ARG A 26 -0.38 18.43 -25.85
N ASP A 27 -0.82 19.21 -26.83
CA ASP A 27 -1.86 20.23 -26.64
C ASP A 27 -3.24 19.61 -26.36
N VAL A 28 -3.52 18.41 -26.92
CA VAL A 28 -4.71 17.63 -26.55
C VAL A 28 -4.58 17.07 -25.14
N ALA A 29 -3.43 16.49 -24.79
CA ALA A 29 -3.16 15.91 -23.48
C ALA A 29 -3.30 16.97 -22.38
N GLN A 30 -2.67 18.14 -22.53
CA GLN A 30 -2.74 19.23 -21.54
C GLN A 30 -4.16 19.74 -21.30
N ARG A 31 -5.04 19.69 -22.30
CA ARG A 31 -6.44 20.12 -22.16
C ARG A 31 -7.36 19.06 -21.57
N ARG A 32 -7.09 17.78 -21.87
CA ARG A 32 -7.94 16.66 -21.45
C ARG A 32 -7.51 16.06 -20.11
N ASP A 33 -6.22 16.06 -19.83
CA ASP A 33 -5.61 15.52 -18.63
C ASP A 33 -4.49 16.47 -18.15
N PRO A 34 -4.85 17.67 -17.67
CA PRO A 34 -3.87 18.59 -17.10
C PRO A 34 -3.25 17.97 -15.85
N MET A 35 -1.93 18.09 -15.71
CA MET A 35 -1.27 17.69 -14.47
C MET A 35 -1.88 18.46 -13.30
N PRO A 36 -2.36 17.76 -12.25
CA PRO A 36 -2.89 18.41 -11.06
C PRO A 36 -1.86 19.36 -10.44
N ALA A 37 -2.32 20.54 -10.02
CA ALA A 37 -1.46 21.50 -9.33
C ALA A 37 -0.84 20.87 -8.07
N GLY A 38 0.46 21.11 -7.84
CA GLY A 38 1.16 20.59 -6.66
C GLY A 38 1.61 19.13 -6.76
N MET A 39 1.38 18.44 -7.90
CA MET A 39 1.69 17.01 -8.01
C MET A 39 3.19 16.71 -7.98
N VAL A 40 4.01 17.60 -8.54
CA VAL A 40 5.47 17.47 -8.52
C VAL A 40 6.00 17.60 -7.10
N GLU A 41 5.52 18.60 -6.36
CA GLU A 41 5.86 18.85 -4.96
C GLU A 41 5.43 17.68 -4.08
N ARG A 42 4.24 17.12 -4.34
CA ARG A 42 3.73 15.94 -3.64
C ARG A 42 4.59 14.70 -3.91
N ILE A 43 4.99 14.45 -5.16
CA ILE A 43 5.86 13.32 -5.51
C ILE A 43 7.24 13.48 -4.87
N GLN A 44 7.83 14.67 -4.95
CA GLN A 44 9.12 14.96 -4.33
C GLN A 44 9.07 14.75 -2.80
N PHE A 45 8.01 15.24 -2.15
CA PHE A 45 7.80 15.02 -0.72
C PHE A 45 7.72 13.53 -0.37
N GLU A 46 6.93 12.74 -1.11
CA GLU A 46 6.81 11.30 -0.87
C GLU A 46 8.13 10.55 -1.11
N MET A 47 8.91 10.95 -2.12
CA MET A 47 10.25 10.38 -2.36
C MET A 47 11.23 10.71 -1.23
N THR A 48 11.26 11.96 -0.76
CA THR A 48 12.09 12.36 0.38
C THR A 48 11.65 11.65 1.67
N LEU A 49 10.34 11.51 1.88
CA LEU A 49 9.77 10.79 3.01
C LEU A 49 10.09 9.29 2.95
N ALA A 50 10.05 8.67 1.77
CA ALA A 50 10.46 7.28 1.56
C ALA A 50 11.96 7.07 1.82
N ALA A 51 12.80 7.99 1.36
CA ALA A 51 14.24 7.96 1.64
C ALA A 51 14.53 8.10 3.15
N LEU A 52 13.80 8.98 3.85
CA LEU A 52 13.92 9.14 5.31
C LEU A 52 13.43 7.90 6.07
N ARG A 53 12.38 7.23 5.58
CA ARG A 53 11.87 5.98 6.18
C ARG A 53 12.81 4.79 5.98
N ALA A 54 13.63 4.79 4.93
CA ALA A 54 14.61 3.73 4.67
C ALA A 54 15.75 3.69 5.70
N GLU A 55 15.96 4.78 6.46
CA GLU A 55 16.99 4.86 7.51
C GLU A 55 16.51 4.31 8.87
N ILE A 56 15.22 3.99 9.03
CA ILE A 56 14.62 3.45 10.26
C ILE A 56 13.74 2.23 9.93
N ALA A 57 14.30 1.27 9.21
CA ALA A 57 13.67 -0.01 8.92
C ALA A 57 14.44 -1.16 9.60
N GLU A 58 14.58 -1.10 10.93
CA GLU A 58 15.03 -2.26 11.69
C GLU A 58 13.81 -3.18 11.92
N LEU A 59 13.64 -4.15 11.02
CA LEU A 59 12.77 -5.31 11.23
C LEU A 59 13.31 -6.08 12.44
N GLN A 60 12.68 -5.91 13.60
CA GLN A 60 12.83 -6.87 14.70
C GLN A 60 12.09 -8.16 14.32
N ALA A 61 12.70 -8.95 13.44
CA ALA A 61 12.45 -10.38 13.38
C ALA A 61 12.86 -10.94 14.75
N GLY A 62 11.86 -11.32 15.55
CA GLY A 62 12.10 -11.99 16.83
C GLY A 62 13.04 -13.19 16.64
N THR A 63 14.02 -13.26 17.52
CA THR A 63 14.98 -14.35 17.79
C THR A 63 14.70 -15.71 17.12
N PRO A 64 15.65 -16.28 16.33
CA PRO A 64 15.52 -17.57 15.67
C PRO A 64 15.90 -18.70 16.61
N ALA A 65 14.98 -19.12 17.47
CA ALA A 65 15.08 -20.38 18.19
C ALA A 65 13.67 -20.84 18.53
N GLU A 66 13.00 -21.54 17.60
CA GLU A 66 11.88 -22.49 17.81
C GLU A 66 10.97 -22.70 16.57
N ILE A 67 11.48 -22.59 15.34
CA ILE A 67 10.72 -23.09 14.17
C ILE A 67 11.22 -24.47 13.80
N ARG A 68 10.76 -25.46 14.57
CA ARG A 68 10.76 -26.87 14.18
C ARG A 68 9.38 -27.45 14.49
N THR A 69 8.44 -27.28 13.57
CA THR A 69 7.39 -28.25 13.19
C THR A 69 6.58 -27.67 12.03
N GLY A 70 6.30 -28.49 11.03
CA GLY A 70 5.67 -28.07 9.78
C GLY A 70 4.19 -27.72 9.95
N ALA A 71 3.88 -26.44 9.79
CA ALA A 71 2.66 -25.88 9.21
C ALA A 71 2.95 -24.39 9.08
N ALA A 72 2.65 -23.78 7.93
CA ALA A 72 2.92 -22.36 7.68
C ALA A 72 2.27 -21.51 8.79
N ALA A 73 3.10 -20.93 9.65
CA ALA A 73 2.64 -19.99 10.66
C ALA A 73 2.16 -18.73 9.92
N LEU A 74 0.85 -18.67 9.68
CA LEU A 74 0.16 -17.46 9.28
C LEU A 74 0.57 -16.35 10.25
N THR A 75 0.92 -15.18 9.72
CA THR A 75 1.37 -14.06 10.53
C THR A 75 0.18 -13.53 11.33
N ASP A 76 0.01 -14.02 12.57
CA ASP A 76 -1.12 -13.68 13.44
C ASP A 76 -1.13 -12.21 13.85
N THR A 77 -0.02 -11.49 13.68
CA THR A 77 0.10 -10.07 14.04
C THR A 77 1.07 -9.34 13.11
N VAL A 78 0.59 -8.26 12.50
CA VAL A 78 1.36 -7.35 11.64
C VAL A 78 1.41 -5.99 12.30
N THR A 79 2.60 -5.41 12.42
CA THR A 79 2.77 -4.05 12.94
C THR A 79 3.41 -3.16 11.88
N PHE A 80 2.69 -2.10 11.52
CA PHE A 80 3.19 -1.00 10.71
C PHE A 80 3.51 0.18 11.63
N ARG A 81 4.68 0.78 11.47
CA ARG A 81 5.11 1.95 12.22
C ARG A 81 5.56 3.04 11.25
N GLY A 82 4.75 4.07 11.10
CA GLY A 82 5.11 5.31 10.43
C GLY A 82 5.58 6.39 11.42
N THR A 83 6.02 7.52 10.89
CA THR A 83 6.40 8.70 11.69
C THR A 83 5.21 9.38 12.34
N ALA A 84 4.05 9.41 11.68
CA ALA A 84 2.84 10.05 12.18
C ALA A 84 1.92 9.07 12.94
N VAL A 85 1.89 7.80 12.54
CA VAL A 85 0.95 6.83 13.08
C VAL A 85 1.51 5.40 13.03
N SER A 86 1.21 4.58 14.03
CA SER A 86 1.44 3.13 14.02
C SER A 86 0.11 2.38 13.99
N LEU A 87 0.06 1.31 13.21
CA LEU A 87 -1.08 0.40 13.10
C LEU A 87 -0.60 -1.03 13.40
N MET A 88 -1.20 -1.67 14.39
CA MET A 88 -1.05 -3.10 14.65
C MET A 88 -2.35 -3.80 14.25
N VAL A 89 -2.23 -4.88 13.49
CA VAL A 89 -3.34 -5.70 13.02
C VAL A 89 -3.12 -7.11 13.50
N ARG A 90 -4.12 -7.70 14.13
CA ARG A 90 -4.11 -9.10 14.57
C ARG A 90 -5.23 -9.85 13.86
N THR A 91 -4.90 -11.02 13.36
CA THR A 91 -5.87 -11.87 12.67
C THR A 91 -6.50 -12.80 13.70
N ARG A 92 -7.84 -12.79 13.78
CA ARG A 92 -8.61 -13.72 14.59
C ARG A 92 -9.29 -14.69 13.63
N SER A 93 -8.78 -15.92 13.58
CA SER A 93 -9.46 -17.01 12.89
C SER A 93 -10.46 -17.64 13.86
N ASP A 94 -11.75 -17.40 13.64
CA ASP A 94 -12.79 -18.18 14.30
C ASP A 94 -12.85 -19.58 13.65
N GLN A 95 -12.31 -20.59 14.33
CA GLN A 95 -12.47 -21.99 13.94
C GLN A 95 -13.81 -22.58 14.43
N GLY A 96 -14.80 -21.73 14.75
CA GLY A 96 -16.15 -22.13 15.08
C GLY A 96 -16.90 -22.72 13.88
N ALA A 97 -17.73 -23.74 14.14
CA ALA A 97 -18.59 -24.36 13.15
C ALA A 97 -19.65 -23.35 12.65
N GLY A 98 -19.37 -22.70 11.53
CA GLY A 98 -20.26 -21.71 10.91
C GLY A 98 -19.57 -20.60 10.12
N THR A 99 -18.26 -20.43 10.26
CA THR A 99 -17.50 -19.34 9.62
C THR A 99 -16.92 -19.79 8.27
N ASP A 100 -17.03 -18.94 7.24
CA ASP A 100 -16.46 -19.20 5.92
C ASP A 100 -14.93 -19.31 6.02
N PRO A 101 -14.33 -20.46 5.65
CA PRO A 101 -12.87 -20.66 5.73
C PRO A 101 -12.07 -19.65 4.87
N GLY A 102 -12.72 -18.97 3.91
CA GLY A 102 -12.12 -17.90 3.11
C GLY A 102 -12.06 -16.54 3.81
N THR A 103 -12.54 -16.41 5.05
CA THR A 103 -12.63 -15.15 5.77
C THR A 103 -11.93 -15.17 7.13
N VAL A 104 -11.51 -13.98 7.59
CA VAL A 104 -10.89 -13.75 8.90
C VAL A 104 -11.45 -12.48 9.53
N ASP A 105 -11.47 -12.44 10.85
CA ASP A 105 -11.72 -11.20 11.58
C ASP A 105 -10.39 -10.51 11.88
N LEU A 106 -10.36 -9.20 11.75
CA LEU A 106 -9.18 -8.39 12.05
C LEU A 106 -9.45 -7.51 13.25
N GLU A 107 -8.54 -7.54 14.21
CA GLU A 107 -8.49 -6.61 15.32
C GLU A 107 -7.34 -5.62 15.08
N CYS A 108 -7.68 -4.34 15.01
CA CYS A 108 -6.75 -3.28 14.66
C CYS A 108 -6.57 -2.33 15.85
N TRP A 109 -5.33 -1.91 16.08
CA TRP A 109 -4.95 -0.85 17.01
C TRP A 109 -4.14 0.21 16.29
N VAL A 110 -4.60 1.44 16.35
CA VAL A 110 -3.92 2.62 15.85
C VAL A 110 -3.45 3.49 17.01
N SER A 111 -2.30 4.14 16.88
CA SER A 111 -1.75 5.01 17.94
C SER A 111 -2.56 6.28 18.19
N GLU A 112 -3.53 6.58 17.34
CA GLU A 112 -4.36 7.79 17.39
C GLU A 112 -5.84 7.41 17.49
N ALA A 113 -6.50 7.86 18.56
CA ALA A 113 -7.94 7.66 18.74
C ALA A 113 -8.73 8.37 17.64
N HIS A 114 -9.89 7.81 17.26
CA HIS A 114 -10.79 8.38 16.25
C HIS A 114 -10.22 8.51 14.83
N ALA A 115 -9.04 7.95 14.55
CA ALA A 115 -8.52 7.86 13.20
C ALA A 115 -9.45 6.95 12.34
N ARG A 116 -9.71 7.37 11.11
CA ARG A 116 -10.48 6.56 10.15
C ARG A 116 -9.53 5.64 9.42
N ILE A 117 -9.85 4.35 9.36
CA ILE A 117 -9.04 3.34 8.69
C ILE A 117 -9.83 2.80 7.51
N GLU A 118 -9.21 2.78 6.33
CA GLU A 118 -9.70 2.06 5.15
C GLU A 118 -8.88 0.79 4.95
N LEU A 119 -9.58 -0.31 4.69
CA LEU A 119 -9.03 -1.61 4.32
C LEU A 119 -9.35 -1.86 2.85
N TRP A 120 -8.32 -2.10 2.05
CA TRP A 120 -8.41 -2.44 0.63
C TRP A 120 -7.99 -3.89 0.44
N GLY A 121 -8.85 -4.70 -0.19
CA GLY A 121 -8.57 -6.12 -0.43
C GLY A 121 -9.53 -6.77 -1.43
N PRO A 122 -9.49 -8.10 -1.57
CA PRO A 122 -10.28 -8.84 -2.57
C PRO A 122 -11.81 -8.70 -2.42
N GLY A 123 -12.28 -8.38 -1.21
CA GLY A 123 -13.69 -8.11 -0.92
C GLY A 123 -14.15 -6.67 -1.24
N GLY A 124 -13.27 -5.84 -1.81
CA GLY A 124 -13.50 -4.41 -2.01
C GLY A 124 -13.10 -3.55 -0.80
N PRO A 125 -13.20 -2.22 -0.91
CA PRO A 125 -12.82 -1.30 0.15
C PRO A 125 -13.81 -1.36 1.31
N ARG A 126 -13.28 -1.34 2.53
CA ARG A 126 -14.04 -1.25 3.79
C ARG A 126 -13.48 -0.11 4.62
N SER A 127 -14.31 0.52 5.43
CA SER A 127 -13.83 1.58 6.32
C SER A 127 -14.43 1.47 7.71
N GLY A 128 -13.69 1.96 8.70
CA GLY A 128 -14.11 2.06 10.09
C GLY A 128 -13.38 3.19 10.80
N VAL A 129 -13.88 3.57 11.96
CA VAL A 129 -13.28 4.62 12.79
C VAL A 129 -12.83 4.00 14.09
N ALA A 130 -11.59 4.27 14.47
CA ALA A 130 -11.06 3.78 15.73
C ALA A 130 -11.79 4.41 16.92
N ASP A 131 -11.97 3.64 17.99
CA ASP A 131 -12.58 4.13 19.22
C ASP A 131 -11.65 5.09 20.00
N GLN A 132 -12.08 5.50 21.20
CA GLN A 132 -11.30 6.36 22.10
C GLN A 132 -9.96 5.74 22.55
N HIS A 133 -9.79 4.43 22.37
CA HIS A 133 -8.58 3.67 22.69
C HIS A 133 -7.79 3.28 21.44
N GLY A 134 -8.16 3.82 20.27
CA GLY A 134 -7.50 3.52 19.01
C GLY A 134 -7.84 2.14 18.45
N ARG A 135 -8.92 1.50 18.90
CA ARG A 135 -9.30 0.14 18.45
C ARG A 135 -10.34 0.15 17.35
N LEU A 136 -10.22 -0.79 16.41
CA LEU A 136 -11.20 -1.03 15.36
C LEU A 136 -11.22 -2.51 15.00
N GLU A 137 -12.38 -3.05 14.64
CA GLU A 137 -12.51 -4.41 14.12
C GLU A 137 -13.05 -4.41 12.68
N PHE A 138 -12.52 -5.31 11.83
CA PHE A 138 -13.10 -5.66 10.54
C PHE A 138 -13.49 -7.14 10.53
N LEU A 139 -14.79 -7.42 10.46
CA LEU A 139 -15.30 -8.79 10.52
C LEU A 139 -15.45 -9.42 9.15
N ALA A 140 -15.22 -10.73 8.99
CA ALA A 140 -15.37 -11.47 7.74
C ALA A 140 -14.62 -10.85 6.55
N VAL A 141 -13.36 -10.46 6.76
CA VAL A 141 -12.45 -9.99 5.71
C VAL A 141 -12.02 -11.17 4.86
N ARG A 142 -12.16 -11.07 3.53
CA ARG A 142 -11.65 -12.10 2.62
C ARG A 142 -10.13 -12.17 2.70
N ARG A 143 -9.59 -13.39 2.81
CA ARG A 143 -8.16 -13.67 2.75
C ARG A 143 -7.56 -13.23 1.41
N GLY A 144 -6.26 -12.95 1.41
CA GLY A 144 -5.51 -12.44 0.26
C GLY A 144 -4.74 -11.15 0.57
N PRO A 145 -4.14 -10.52 -0.46
CA PRO A 145 -3.35 -9.31 -0.27
C PRO A 145 -4.23 -8.13 0.10
N VAL A 146 -3.90 -7.47 1.21
CA VAL A 146 -4.61 -6.28 1.69
C VAL A 146 -3.68 -5.11 1.95
N ARG A 147 -4.24 -3.91 1.94
CA ARG A 147 -3.57 -2.67 2.32
C ARG A 147 -4.47 -1.87 3.25
N PHE A 148 -3.87 -1.22 4.24
CA PHE A 148 -4.56 -0.28 5.12
C PHE A 148 -4.19 1.15 4.75
N VAL A 149 -5.15 2.05 4.79
CA VAL A 149 -4.94 3.50 4.73
C VAL A 149 -5.48 4.10 6.01
N VAL A 150 -4.59 4.68 6.80
CA VAL A 150 -4.96 5.37 8.04
C VAL A 150 -5.10 6.85 7.73
N HIS A 151 -6.30 7.38 7.98
CA HIS A 151 -6.63 8.80 7.94
C HIS A 151 -6.62 9.33 9.37
N PRO A 152 -5.51 9.95 9.82
CA PRO A 152 -5.46 10.55 11.14
C PRO A 152 -6.48 11.70 11.25
N VAL A 153 -6.89 12.03 12.48
CA VAL A 153 -7.77 13.18 12.74
C VAL A 153 -7.05 14.46 12.35
N GLN A 154 -5.73 14.50 12.55
CA GLN A 154 -4.87 15.59 12.10
C GLN A 154 -3.68 15.04 11.31
N GLY A 155 -3.48 15.55 10.10
CA GLY A 155 -2.34 15.22 9.26
C GLY A 155 -2.73 14.61 7.91
N VAL A 156 -1.76 13.94 7.29
CA VAL A 156 -1.89 13.36 5.96
C VAL A 156 -2.16 11.86 6.07
N PRO A 157 -3.04 11.28 5.24
CA PRO A 157 -3.27 9.85 5.21
C PRO A 157 -1.99 9.05 4.95
N VAL A 158 -1.84 7.92 5.65
CA VAL A 158 -0.67 7.03 5.52
C VAL A 158 -1.15 5.65 5.07
N ALA A 159 -0.57 5.17 3.97
CA ALA A 159 -0.83 3.82 3.46
C ALA A 159 0.24 2.84 3.94
N THR A 160 -0.18 1.64 4.31
CA THR A 160 0.73 0.53 4.60
C THR A 160 1.21 -0.13 3.30
N PRO A 161 2.34 -0.85 3.31
CA PRO A 161 2.62 -1.85 2.30
C PRO A 161 1.48 -2.88 2.21
N ALA A 162 1.42 -3.61 1.09
CA ALA A 162 0.50 -4.73 0.97
C ALA A 162 0.99 -5.88 1.86
N VAL A 163 0.06 -6.55 2.55
CA VAL A 163 0.34 -7.69 3.42
C VAL A 163 -0.63 -8.82 3.09
N GLU A 164 -0.17 -10.06 3.19
CA GLU A 164 -1.00 -11.24 2.93
C GLU A 164 -1.75 -11.64 4.21
N LEU A 165 -3.08 -11.84 4.11
CA LEU A 165 -3.94 -12.34 5.20
C LEU A 165 -4.26 -13.83 5.09
#